data_AF-A0A3A9SFW9-F1
#
_entry.id   AF-A0A3A9SFW9-F1
#
_cell.length_a   1.000
_cell.length_b   1.000
_cell.length_c   1.000
_cell.angle_alpha   90.00
_cell.angle_beta   90.00
_cell.angle_gamma   90.00
#
_symmetry.space_group_name_H-M   'P 1'
#
loop_
_entity.id
_entity.type
_entity.pdbx_description
1 polymer ?
#
loop_
_entity_poly.entity_id
_entity_poly.type
_entity_poly.pdbx_seq_one_letter_code
_entity_poly.pdbx_strand_id
1 'polypeptide(L)'
;MSERFQELGKIHKNLYYEGSPVIIEAGALYKDAENSEVLVQVKLRNISDKHISSCKILVRSFENNGQRLGDDIEHSFLDLDIANGETFGEKVPIYLADSNTRMISVAVSEIVFKDKQIWSSDEKSVWSPVEEPKKLIDELKDEELVQQYKVEVDIDAEYVPEKRRGLFLCACGAINLDNVGQCHNCGKSYEMLREKLNIEELSKASKERLANIKVEEDLKKKKELEAKAKTKKAVIICAVLLAIIFVAFIGIDFSKYQKGVGLLKAEKYDEALAQFQKVKVIDTSSQIKQIYQAQNYAEGIKCIESLQYSRAIEYFSLCGDYKDARQKADDIRPYVAIEEASKKMIEGDLIKARELLEGVPENIKSDVPEVSQYIGLIDEAIGSGWGGIWEFPTGVGDPIMYYVDLKIIGGEIYAQFTSHNIKFDLDLDMGMGKIEGNVVNIPGKDYTPRLISSKRMSVYGDDDTDGEFYKTETFEQMWQLRNMDK
;
A
#
# COMPACT_ATOMS: atom_id res chain seq x y z
N MET A 1 -24.74 -19.94 5.92
CA MET A 1 -25.84 -19.06 5.49
C MET A 1 -25.77 -19.01 3.99
N SER A 2 -26.78 -19.51 3.27
CA SER A 2 -26.80 -19.39 1.80
C SER A 2 -27.08 -17.94 1.44
N GLU A 3 -26.29 -17.36 0.56
CA GLU A 3 -26.60 -16.05 -0.03
C GLU A 3 -27.99 -16.11 -0.67
N ARG A 4 -28.90 -15.22 -0.26
CA ARG A 4 -30.29 -15.22 -0.72
C ARG A 4 -30.41 -14.91 -2.21
N PHE A 5 -29.52 -14.07 -2.73
CA PHE A 5 -29.50 -13.69 -4.14
C PHE A 5 -28.25 -14.25 -4.80
N GLN A 6 -28.46 -15.02 -5.87
CA GLN A 6 -27.39 -15.53 -6.71
C GLN A 6 -27.25 -14.63 -7.94
N GLU A 7 -26.05 -14.08 -8.17
CA GLU A 7 -25.77 -13.32 -9.39
C GLU A 7 -25.78 -14.24 -10.63
N LEU A 8 -26.54 -13.85 -11.66
CA LEU A 8 -26.65 -14.55 -12.93
C LEU A 8 -25.84 -13.88 -14.05
N GLY A 9 -25.58 -12.58 -13.95
CA GLY A 9 -24.81 -11.83 -14.94
C GLY A 9 -24.76 -10.34 -14.67
N LYS A 10 -23.83 -9.64 -15.33
CA LYS A 10 -23.63 -8.19 -15.24
C LYS A 10 -23.94 -7.53 -16.58
N ILE A 11 -24.50 -6.33 -16.52
CA ILE A 11 -24.63 -5.42 -17.66
C ILE A 11 -23.29 -4.70 -17.84
N HIS A 12 -22.89 -4.44 -19.10
CA HIS A 12 -21.73 -3.61 -19.39
C HIS A 12 -21.81 -2.27 -18.66
N LYS A 13 -20.66 -1.80 -18.16
CA LYS A 13 -20.56 -0.51 -17.47
C LYS A 13 -20.70 0.64 -18.46
N ASN A 14 -21.20 1.77 -17.98
CA ASN A 14 -21.27 3.04 -18.70
C ASN A 14 -21.96 2.93 -20.07
N LEU A 15 -23.17 2.36 -20.13
CA LEU A 15 -23.97 2.39 -21.36
C LEU A 15 -24.57 3.77 -21.58
N TYR A 16 -24.42 4.28 -22.80
CA TYR A 16 -24.86 5.60 -23.18
C TYR A 16 -25.48 5.63 -24.57
N TYR A 17 -26.53 6.44 -24.70
CA TYR A 17 -27.13 6.85 -25.96
C TYR A 17 -26.94 8.35 -26.14
N GLU A 18 -26.54 8.77 -27.35
CA GLU A 18 -26.12 10.15 -27.61
C GLU A 18 -27.24 11.16 -27.30
N GLY A 19 -26.89 12.18 -26.51
CA GLY A 19 -27.83 13.19 -26.04
C GLY A 19 -28.66 12.78 -24.81
N SER A 20 -28.44 11.59 -24.25
CA SER A 20 -29.14 11.18 -23.04
C SER A 20 -28.67 11.96 -21.80
N PRO A 21 -29.59 12.45 -20.95
CA PRO A 21 -29.22 13.12 -19.70
C PRO A 21 -28.78 12.15 -18.60
N VAL A 22 -28.84 10.84 -18.85
CA VAL A 22 -28.50 9.79 -17.89
C VAL A 22 -27.57 8.77 -18.54
N ILE A 23 -26.64 8.25 -17.75
CA ILE A 23 -25.83 7.09 -18.12
C ILE A 23 -26.26 5.88 -17.28
N ILE A 24 -26.28 4.69 -17.88
CA ILE A 24 -26.44 3.43 -17.14
C ILE A 24 -25.03 3.02 -16.70
N GLU A 25 -24.68 3.34 -15.47
CA GLU A 25 -23.33 3.14 -14.92
C GLU A 25 -23.01 1.65 -14.75
N ALA A 26 -23.98 0.88 -14.26
CA ALA A 26 -23.88 -0.56 -14.11
C ALA A 26 -25.27 -1.21 -14.00
N GLY A 27 -25.31 -2.52 -14.09
CA GLY A 27 -26.47 -3.30 -13.66
C GLY A 27 -26.12 -4.76 -13.50
N ALA A 28 -26.96 -5.49 -12.77
CA ALA A 28 -26.75 -6.90 -12.48
C ALA A 28 -28.09 -7.64 -12.44
N LEU A 29 -28.03 -8.89 -12.90
CA LEU A 29 -29.13 -9.83 -12.93
C LEU A 29 -28.96 -10.81 -11.77
N TYR A 30 -29.99 -11.01 -10.98
CA TYR A 30 -29.99 -11.88 -9.82
C TYR A 30 -31.12 -12.90 -9.88
N LYS A 31 -30.90 -14.06 -9.29
CA LYS A 31 -31.93 -15.04 -8.95
C LYS A 31 -32.14 -15.05 -7.45
N ASP A 32 -33.36 -14.83 -7.00
CA ASP A 32 -33.73 -15.01 -5.60
C ASP A 32 -33.89 -16.52 -5.32
N ALA A 33 -33.11 -17.03 -4.37
CA ALA A 33 -33.10 -18.44 -4.00
C ALA A 33 -34.37 -18.88 -3.25
N GLU A 34 -35.11 -17.94 -2.64
CA GLU A 34 -36.33 -18.25 -1.87
C GLU A 34 -37.52 -18.56 -2.76
N ASN A 35 -37.74 -17.74 -3.80
CA ASN A 35 -38.92 -17.83 -4.67
C ASN A 35 -38.57 -18.19 -6.13
N SER A 36 -37.28 -18.35 -6.45
CA SER A 36 -36.78 -18.62 -7.81
C SER A 36 -37.11 -17.53 -8.84
N GLU A 37 -37.49 -16.33 -8.40
CA GLU A 37 -37.71 -15.19 -9.28
C GLU A 37 -36.37 -14.61 -9.75
N VAL A 38 -36.38 -14.01 -10.93
CA VAL A 38 -35.23 -13.30 -11.49
C VAL A 38 -35.51 -11.82 -11.44
N LEU A 39 -34.54 -11.04 -10.97
CA LEU A 39 -34.65 -9.59 -10.86
C LEU A 39 -33.40 -8.93 -11.43
N VAL A 40 -33.56 -7.71 -11.94
CA VAL A 40 -32.46 -6.83 -12.33
C VAL A 40 -32.38 -5.65 -11.38
N GLN A 41 -31.16 -5.23 -11.06
CA GLN A 41 -30.87 -3.94 -10.47
C GLN A 41 -30.00 -3.14 -11.42
N VAL A 42 -30.32 -1.85 -11.59
CA VAL A 42 -29.59 -0.94 -12.46
C VAL A 42 -29.15 0.28 -11.67
N LYS A 43 -27.92 0.72 -11.89
CA LYS A 43 -27.39 1.96 -11.35
C LYS A 43 -27.35 2.99 -12.47
N LEU A 44 -28.14 4.04 -12.32
CA LEU A 44 -28.26 5.15 -13.25
C LEU A 44 -27.58 6.37 -12.63
N ARG A 45 -27.01 7.25 -13.45
CA ARG A 45 -26.44 8.52 -13.00
C ARG A 45 -26.95 9.68 -13.83
N ASN A 46 -27.37 10.76 -13.18
CA ASN A 46 -27.68 12.00 -13.85
C ASN A 46 -26.40 12.69 -14.31
N ILE A 47 -26.25 12.91 -15.62
CA ILE A 47 -25.11 13.62 -16.23
C ILE A 47 -25.52 14.97 -16.83
N SER A 48 -26.77 15.39 -16.63
CA SER A 48 -27.29 16.70 -17.02
C SER A 48 -27.21 17.73 -15.90
N ASP A 49 -27.20 19.01 -16.24
CA ASP A 49 -27.21 20.13 -15.29
C ASP A 49 -28.57 20.33 -14.59
N LYS A 50 -29.61 19.59 -14.99
CA LYS A 50 -30.96 19.68 -14.46
C LYS A 50 -31.25 18.57 -13.47
N HIS A 51 -32.05 18.90 -12.46
CA HIS A 51 -32.58 17.90 -11.54
C HIS A 51 -33.61 17.00 -12.23
N ILE A 52 -33.48 15.69 -12.06
CA ILE A 52 -34.41 14.70 -12.61
C ILE A 52 -35.51 14.41 -11.59
N SER A 53 -36.76 14.40 -12.08
CA SER A 53 -37.97 14.15 -11.29
C SER A 53 -38.58 12.77 -11.52
N SER A 54 -38.41 12.21 -12.73
CA SER A 54 -38.76 10.82 -13.01
C SER A 54 -37.92 10.27 -14.16
N CYS A 55 -37.76 8.95 -14.18
CA CYS A 55 -37.04 8.22 -15.20
C CYS A 55 -37.80 6.94 -15.55
N LYS A 56 -38.05 6.72 -16.84
CA LYS A 56 -38.61 5.48 -17.35
C LYS A 56 -37.53 4.71 -18.09
N ILE A 57 -37.44 3.42 -17.78
CA ILE A 57 -36.56 2.49 -18.47
C ILE A 57 -37.36 1.35 -19.08
N LEU A 58 -36.76 0.73 -20.09
CA LEU A 58 -37.24 -0.44 -20.77
C LEU A 58 -36.23 -1.57 -20.59
N VAL A 59 -36.68 -2.69 -20.04
CA VAL A 59 -35.86 -3.89 -19.80
C VAL A 59 -36.30 -4.99 -20.75
N ARG A 60 -35.36 -5.49 -21.55
CA ARG A 60 -35.58 -6.59 -22.49
C ARG A 60 -34.85 -7.84 -21.99
N SER A 61 -35.53 -8.97 -21.98
CA SER A 61 -35.04 -10.23 -21.43
C SER A 61 -34.64 -11.21 -22.53
N PHE A 62 -33.57 -11.97 -22.31
CA PHE A 62 -33.05 -12.95 -23.26
C PHE A 62 -32.58 -14.23 -22.55
N GLU A 63 -32.67 -15.35 -23.26
CA GLU A 63 -32.04 -16.63 -22.88
C GLU A 63 -30.52 -16.60 -23.12
N ASN A 64 -29.83 -17.64 -22.62
CA ASN A 64 -28.39 -17.86 -22.84
C ASN A 64 -27.97 -17.91 -24.32
N ASN A 65 -28.89 -18.27 -25.22
CA ASN A 65 -28.63 -18.35 -26.67
C ASN A 65 -28.92 -17.02 -27.40
N GLY A 66 -29.29 -15.96 -26.68
CA GLY A 66 -29.65 -14.65 -27.23
C GLY A 66 -31.08 -14.55 -27.77
N GLN A 67 -31.92 -15.58 -27.60
CA GLN A 67 -33.33 -15.52 -27.97
C GLN A 67 -34.10 -14.60 -27.01
N ARG A 68 -34.92 -13.70 -27.57
CA ARG A 68 -35.76 -12.77 -26.79
C ARG A 68 -36.85 -13.52 -26.04
N LEU A 69 -37.03 -13.17 -24.77
CA LEU A 69 -38.05 -13.71 -23.87
C LEU A 69 -39.11 -12.65 -23.57
N GLY A 70 -40.38 -13.02 -23.79
CA GLY A 70 -41.53 -12.21 -23.42
C GLY A 70 -41.59 -10.81 -24.04
N ASP A 71 -42.44 -9.99 -23.45
CA ASP A 71 -42.57 -8.56 -23.77
C ASP A 71 -41.56 -7.72 -22.97
N ASP A 72 -41.30 -6.50 -23.44
CA ASP A 72 -40.42 -5.57 -22.74
C ASP A 72 -41.07 -5.09 -21.43
N ILE A 73 -40.29 -5.00 -20.37
CA ILE A 73 -40.75 -4.54 -19.07
C ILE A 73 -40.45 -3.05 -18.94
N GLU A 74 -41.50 -2.24 -18.82
CA GLU A 74 -41.36 -0.83 -18.49
C GLU A 74 -41.32 -0.64 -16.97
N HIS A 75 -40.29 0.06 -16.50
CA HIS A 75 -40.18 0.47 -15.10
C HIS A 75 -40.03 1.97 -14.98
N SER A 76 -40.79 2.59 -14.07
CA SER A 76 -40.76 4.03 -13.83
C SER A 76 -40.26 4.32 -12.42
N PHE A 77 -39.14 5.04 -12.34
CA PHE A 77 -38.66 5.68 -11.13
C PHE A 77 -39.37 7.03 -11.00
N LEU A 78 -40.21 7.17 -9.98
CA LEU A 78 -41.04 8.36 -9.73
C LEU A 78 -40.57 9.10 -8.48
N ASP A 79 -41.10 10.30 -8.29
CA ASP A 79 -40.87 11.15 -7.10
C ASP A 79 -39.38 11.38 -6.78
N LEU A 80 -38.58 11.53 -7.84
CA LEU A 80 -37.15 11.73 -7.73
C LEU A 80 -36.77 13.21 -7.52
N ASP A 81 -35.57 13.40 -6.99
CA ASP A 81 -34.87 14.69 -6.97
C ASP A 81 -33.36 14.46 -7.10
N ILE A 82 -32.94 14.03 -8.30
CA ILE A 82 -31.56 13.64 -8.56
C ILE A 82 -30.80 14.81 -9.16
N ALA A 83 -29.85 15.36 -8.42
CA ALA A 83 -28.96 16.42 -8.87
C ALA A 83 -27.91 15.91 -9.88
N ASN A 84 -27.20 16.83 -10.53
CA ASN A 84 -26.11 16.50 -11.43
C ASN A 84 -25.04 15.66 -10.70
N GLY A 85 -24.65 14.54 -11.30
CA GLY A 85 -23.68 13.60 -10.75
C GLY A 85 -24.25 12.57 -9.77
N GLU A 86 -25.49 12.71 -9.28
CA GLU A 86 -26.07 11.75 -8.34
C GLU A 86 -26.55 10.46 -9.03
N THR A 87 -26.54 9.36 -8.26
CA THR A 87 -26.95 8.02 -8.71
C THR A 87 -28.32 7.62 -8.18
N PHE A 88 -29.02 6.78 -8.92
CA PHE A 88 -30.31 6.23 -8.53
C PHE A 88 -30.60 4.87 -9.20
N GLY A 89 -31.61 4.17 -8.68
CA GLY A 89 -32.07 2.87 -9.18
C GLY A 89 -31.39 1.65 -8.54
N GLU A 90 -30.19 1.80 -7.97
CA GLU A 90 -29.36 0.68 -7.49
C GLU A 90 -29.96 -0.08 -6.29
N LYS A 91 -30.95 0.52 -5.61
CA LYS A 91 -31.67 -0.07 -4.48
C LYS A 91 -33.05 -0.62 -4.85
N VAL A 92 -33.46 -0.50 -6.11
CA VAL A 92 -34.80 -0.87 -6.57
C VAL A 92 -34.72 -2.11 -7.45
N PRO A 93 -35.15 -3.29 -6.96
CA PRO A 93 -35.22 -4.49 -7.78
C PRO A 93 -36.36 -4.40 -8.79
N ILE A 94 -36.08 -4.81 -10.03
CA ILE A 94 -37.07 -4.92 -11.11
C ILE A 94 -37.23 -6.40 -11.42
N TYR A 95 -38.36 -6.97 -11.02
CA TYR A 95 -38.67 -8.38 -11.23
C TYR A 95 -39.00 -8.66 -12.69
N LEU A 96 -38.39 -9.70 -13.24
CA LEU A 96 -38.57 -10.13 -14.62
C LEU A 96 -39.67 -11.19 -14.71
N ALA A 97 -40.45 -11.14 -15.80
CA ALA A 97 -41.56 -12.05 -16.01
C ALA A 97 -41.11 -13.51 -16.20
N ASP A 98 -39.94 -13.73 -16.81
CA ASP A 98 -39.42 -15.06 -17.12
C ASP A 98 -38.20 -15.42 -16.27
N SER A 99 -38.34 -16.46 -15.44
CA SER A 99 -37.27 -17.02 -14.59
C SER A 99 -36.11 -17.67 -15.36
N ASN A 100 -36.28 -17.92 -16.66
CA ASN A 100 -35.22 -18.39 -17.56
C ASN A 100 -34.36 -17.26 -18.13
N THR A 101 -34.63 -16.01 -17.78
CA THR A 101 -33.80 -14.88 -18.20
C THR A 101 -32.37 -15.05 -17.72
N ARG A 102 -31.42 -14.91 -18.64
CA ARG A 102 -29.97 -15.00 -18.35
C ARG A 102 -29.17 -13.83 -18.90
N MET A 103 -29.74 -13.09 -19.85
CA MET A 103 -29.16 -11.87 -20.39
C MET A 103 -30.24 -10.81 -20.47
N ILE A 104 -29.85 -9.55 -20.36
CA ILE A 104 -30.76 -8.41 -20.40
C ILE A 104 -30.17 -7.25 -21.20
N SER A 105 -31.07 -6.44 -21.77
CA SER A 105 -30.74 -5.14 -22.36
C SER A 105 -31.61 -4.08 -21.71
N VAL A 106 -31.00 -2.97 -21.30
CA VAL A 106 -31.69 -1.86 -20.63
C VAL A 106 -31.51 -0.60 -21.46
N ALA A 107 -32.61 0.14 -21.63
CA ALA A 107 -32.63 1.44 -22.30
C ALA A 107 -33.41 2.44 -21.43
N VAL A 108 -32.94 3.68 -21.33
CA VAL A 108 -33.76 4.77 -20.78
C VAL A 108 -34.65 5.29 -21.90
N SER A 109 -35.96 5.26 -21.71
CA SER A 109 -36.95 5.67 -22.70
C SER A 109 -37.45 7.09 -22.50
N GLU A 110 -37.55 7.55 -21.24
CA GLU A 110 -38.06 8.88 -20.92
C GLU A 110 -37.45 9.43 -19.62
N ILE A 111 -37.17 10.71 -19.59
CA ILE A 111 -36.72 11.47 -18.42
C ILE A 111 -37.57 12.72 -18.32
N VAL A 112 -38.10 13.00 -17.13
CA VAL A 112 -38.80 14.25 -16.81
C VAL A 112 -37.96 15.04 -15.82
N PHE A 113 -37.61 16.27 -16.16
CA PHE A 113 -36.87 17.17 -15.29
C PHE A 113 -37.79 17.93 -14.33
N LYS A 114 -37.25 18.51 -13.25
CA LYS A 114 -38.00 19.36 -12.32
C LYS A 114 -38.66 20.56 -12.99
N ASP A 115 -38.08 21.07 -14.08
CA ASP A 115 -38.64 22.14 -14.92
C ASP A 115 -39.76 21.67 -15.88
N LYS A 116 -40.14 20.39 -15.79
CA LYS A 116 -41.15 19.69 -16.60
C LYS A 116 -40.78 19.48 -18.07
N GLN A 117 -39.55 19.77 -18.46
CA GLN A 117 -39.06 19.33 -19.77
C GLN A 117 -38.92 17.81 -19.79
N ILE A 118 -39.13 17.25 -20.97
CA ILE A 118 -39.08 15.81 -21.20
C ILE A 118 -37.99 15.53 -22.22
N TRP A 119 -37.12 14.60 -21.87
CA TRP A 119 -36.25 13.95 -22.82
C TRP A 119 -36.78 12.53 -23.09
N SER A 120 -36.79 12.10 -24.34
CA SER A 120 -37.22 10.77 -24.74
C SER A 120 -36.26 10.17 -25.75
N SER A 121 -36.01 8.88 -25.67
CA SER A 121 -35.21 8.16 -26.66
C SER A 121 -36.08 7.67 -27.82
N ASP A 122 -35.46 7.38 -28.95
CA ASP A 122 -36.12 6.63 -30.02
C ASP A 122 -36.37 5.18 -29.58
N GLU A 123 -37.44 4.55 -30.07
CA GLU A 123 -37.73 3.13 -29.77
C GLU A 123 -36.61 2.18 -30.24
N LYS A 124 -35.81 2.62 -31.23
CA LYS A 124 -34.66 1.91 -31.80
C LYS A 124 -33.31 2.37 -31.21
N SER A 125 -33.32 3.18 -30.15
CA SER A 125 -32.09 3.65 -29.52
C SER A 125 -31.21 2.49 -29.09
N VAL A 126 -29.97 2.48 -29.58
CA VAL A 126 -28.95 1.50 -29.21
C VAL A 126 -28.09 2.12 -28.12
N TRP A 127 -28.17 1.54 -26.92
CA TRP A 127 -27.34 1.90 -25.79
C TRP A 127 -26.05 1.09 -25.87
N SER A 128 -24.91 1.78 -25.98
CA SER A 128 -23.60 1.15 -26.13
C SER A 128 -22.63 1.64 -25.06
N PRO A 129 -21.63 0.82 -24.68
CA PRO A 129 -20.59 1.25 -23.75
C PRO A 129 -19.88 2.50 -24.25
N VAL A 130 -19.63 3.44 -23.34
CA VAL A 130 -18.68 4.51 -23.58
C VAL A 130 -17.29 3.89 -23.60
N GLU A 131 -16.52 4.05 -24.69
CA GLU A 131 -15.16 3.50 -24.74
C GLU A 131 -14.30 4.18 -23.69
N GLU A 132 -13.39 3.42 -23.09
CA GLU A 132 -12.55 3.91 -22.01
C GLU A 132 -11.66 5.08 -22.48
N PRO A 133 -11.56 6.15 -21.68
CA PRO A 133 -10.69 7.27 -22.01
C PRO A 133 -9.22 6.86 -21.90
N LYS A 134 -8.38 7.48 -22.72
CA LYS A 134 -6.94 7.23 -22.74
C LYS A 134 -6.31 7.68 -21.42
N LYS A 135 -5.39 6.89 -20.84
CA LYS A 135 -4.69 7.28 -19.61
C LYS A 135 -3.67 8.39 -19.88
N LEU A 136 -3.43 9.24 -18.90
CA LEU A 136 -2.44 10.32 -18.99
C LEU A 136 -1.02 9.79 -19.22
N ILE A 137 -0.68 8.65 -18.61
CA ILE A 137 0.66 8.05 -18.76
C ILE A 137 0.94 7.62 -20.21
N ASP A 138 -0.09 7.18 -20.94
CA ASP A 138 0.06 6.77 -22.34
C ASP A 138 0.30 7.96 -23.27
N GLU A 139 -0.25 9.13 -22.90
CA GLU A 139 -0.13 10.36 -23.66
C GLU A 139 1.16 11.13 -23.34
N LEU A 140 1.47 11.29 -22.05
CA LEU A 140 2.63 12.04 -21.58
C LEU A 140 3.93 11.21 -21.60
N LYS A 141 3.82 9.88 -21.45
CA LYS A 141 4.94 8.92 -21.43
C LYS A 141 6.02 9.22 -20.38
N ASP A 142 5.67 9.97 -19.35
CA ASP A 142 6.55 10.39 -18.28
C ASP A 142 5.72 10.59 -17.00
N GLU A 143 6.01 9.80 -15.97
CA GLU A 143 5.31 9.85 -14.68
C GLU A 143 5.45 11.21 -14.00
N GLU A 144 6.60 11.88 -14.14
CA GLU A 144 6.85 13.18 -13.52
C GLU A 144 5.97 14.27 -14.17
N LEU A 145 5.70 14.15 -15.48
CA LEU A 145 4.76 15.04 -16.17
C LEU A 145 3.32 14.75 -15.77
N VAL A 146 2.94 13.48 -15.53
CA VAL A 146 1.63 13.12 -14.99
C VAL A 146 1.45 13.73 -13.59
N GLN A 147 2.46 13.59 -12.71
CA GLN A 147 2.43 14.19 -11.38
C GLN A 147 2.36 15.72 -11.45
N GLN A 148 3.14 16.35 -12.33
CA GLN A 148 3.07 17.79 -12.52
C GLN A 148 1.69 18.23 -13.00
N TYR A 149 1.07 17.48 -13.91
CA TYR A 149 -0.29 17.77 -14.37
C TYR A 149 -1.29 17.71 -13.21
N LYS A 150 -1.26 16.66 -12.39
CA LYS A 150 -2.10 16.55 -11.18
C LYS A 150 -1.98 17.77 -10.26
N VAL A 151 -0.76 18.26 -10.07
CA VAL A 151 -0.49 19.49 -9.30
C VAL A 151 -1.10 20.73 -9.95
N GLU A 152 -0.95 20.90 -11.27
CA GLU A 152 -1.48 22.07 -12.00
C GLU A 152 -3.01 22.13 -12.02
N VAL A 153 -3.68 20.97 -12.13
CA VAL A 153 -5.14 20.91 -12.16
C VAL A 153 -5.75 20.74 -10.77
N ASP A 154 -4.95 20.40 -9.76
CA ASP A 154 -5.32 20.20 -8.36
C ASP A 154 -6.44 19.16 -8.19
N ILE A 155 -6.25 18.00 -8.84
CA ILE A 155 -7.11 16.82 -8.75
C ILE A 155 -6.27 15.55 -8.95
N ASP A 156 -6.79 14.41 -8.52
CA ASP A 156 -6.22 13.12 -8.90
C ASP A 156 -6.63 12.76 -10.34
N ALA A 157 -5.89 13.30 -11.30
CA ALA A 157 -6.13 13.10 -12.72
C ALA A 157 -5.50 11.79 -13.21
N GLU A 158 -6.29 10.89 -13.79
CA GLU A 158 -5.83 9.63 -14.38
C GLU A 158 -5.92 9.63 -15.91
N TYR A 159 -6.89 10.36 -16.48
CA TYR A 159 -7.24 10.26 -17.90
C TYR A 159 -6.99 11.55 -18.66
N VAL A 160 -6.80 11.42 -19.98
CA VAL A 160 -6.75 12.55 -20.90
C VAL A 160 -8.17 13.12 -21.03
N PRO A 161 -8.39 14.42 -20.74
CA PRO A 161 -9.69 15.04 -20.92
C PRO A 161 -10.08 15.08 -22.41
N GLU A 162 -11.28 14.62 -22.74
CA GLU A 162 -11.76 14.49 -24.14
C GLU A 162 -13.24 14.85 -24.28
N LYS A 163 -13.63 15.41 -25.43
CA LYS A 163 -15.04 15.54 -25.85
C LYS A 163 -15.36 14.58 -27.00
N ARG A 164 -16.42 13.78 -26.87
CA ARG A 164 -16.87 12.81 -27.89
C ARG A 164 -18.31 12.37 -27.67
N ARG A 165 -19.09 12.14 -28.74
CA ARG A 165 -20.51 11.71 -28.68
C ARG A 165 -21.39 12.59 -27.77
N GLY A 166 -21.14 13.91 -27.76
CA GLY A 166 -21.82 14.86 -26.86
C GLY A 166 -21.46 14.71 -25.37
N LEU A 167 -20.40 13.95 -25.05
CA LEU A 167 -19.87 13.80 -23.71
C LEU A 167 -18.58 14.60 -23.53
N PHE A 168 -18.36 15.06 -22.30
CA PHE A 168 -17.08 15.49 -21.77
C PHE A 168 -16.58 14.44 -20.76
N LEU A 169 -15.55 13.70 -21.17
CA LEU A 169 -14.81 12.75 -20.33
C LEU A 169 -13.74 13.51 -19.55
N CYS A 170 -13.91 13.59 -18.23
CA CYS A 170 -13.04 14.38 -17.37
C CYS A 170 -11.74 13.64 -17.05
N ALA A 171 -10.67 14.39 -16.79
CA ALA A 171 -9.39 13.84 -16.35
C ALA A 171 -9.47 13.04 -15.02
N CYS A 172 -10.48 13.29 -14.17
CA CYS A 172 -10.73 12.50 -12.95
C CYS A 172 -11.55 11.20 -13.20
N GLY A 173 -11.88 10.86 -14.45
CA GLY A 173 -12.65 9.68 -14.82
C GLY A 173 -14.16 9.87 -14.87
N ALA A 174 -14.68 11.01 -14.42
CA ALA A 174 -16.11 11.31 -14.48
C ALA A 174 -16.61 11.58 -15.91
N ILE A 175 -17.80 11.06 -16.23
CA ILE A 175 -18.48 11.26 -17.51
C ILE A 175 -19.53 12.37 -17.34
N ASN A 176 -19.46 13.39 -18.19
CA ASN A 176 -20.37 14.54 -18.18
C ASN A 176 -20.96 14.74 -19.58
N LEU A 177 -22.08 15.47 -19.69
CA LEU A 177 -22.46 16.03 -20.99
C LEU A 177 -21.52 17.18 -21.36
N ASP A 178 -21.26 17.36 -22.65
CA ASP A 178 -20.32 18.37 -23.17
C ASP A 178 -20.78 19.83 -22.99
N ASN A 179 -22.09 20.01 -22.76
CA ASN A 179 -22.74 21.28 -22.51
C ASN A 179 -22.73 21.69 -21.02
N VAL A 180 -22.32 20.78 -20.13
CA VAL A 180 -22.16 21.09 -18.70
C VAL A 180 -20.84 21.82 -18.52
N GLY A 181 -20.87 23.00 -17.89
CA GLY A 181 -19.70 23.87 -17.77
C GLY A 181 -18.57 23.32 -16.88
N GLN A 182 -18.90 22.42 -15.95
CA GLN A 182 -17.95 21.87 -14.98
C GLN A 182 -18.22 20.38 -14.73
N CYS A 183 -17.17 19.63 -14.45
CA CYS A 183 -17.29 18.24 -14.07
C CYS A 183 -18.05 18.10 -12.74
N HIS A 184 -19.05 17.22 -12.71
CA HIS A 184 -19.85 16.96 -11.50
C HIS A 184 -19.04 16.42 -10.32
N ASN A 185 -17.92 15.74 -10.60
CA ASN A 185 -17.09 15.11 -9.57
C ASN A 185 -16.00 16.05 -9.05
N CYS A 186 -15.23 16.69 -9.94
CA CYS A 186 -14.06 17.48 -9.55
C CYS A 186 -14.19 18.99 -9.75
N GLY A 187 -15.32 19.46 -10.30
CA GLY A 187 -15.62 20.88 -10.52
C GLY A 187 -14.78 21.57 -11.60
N LYS A 188 -13.87 20.86 -12.28
CA LYS A 188 -13.01 21.42 -13.32
C LYS A 188 -13.73 21.46 -14.67
N SER A 189 -13.53 22.53 -15.45
CA SER A 189 -14.05 22.63 -16.81
C SER A 189 -13.13 21.92 -17.82
N TYR A 190 -13.68 21.49 -18.94
CA TYR A 190 -12.91 20.85 -20.01
C TYR A 190 -11.81 21.77 -20.52
N GLU A 191 -12.14 23.05 -20.72
CA GLU A 191 -11.24 24.05 -21.30
C GLU A 191 -10.00 24.23 -20.42
N MET A 192 -10.18 24.32 -19.10
CA MET A 192 -9.07 24.43 -18.16
C MET A 192 -8.19 23.16 -18.17
N LEU A 193 -8.81 21.98 -18.09
CA LEU A 193 -8.07 20.72 -18.08
C LEU A 193 -7.26 20.54 -19.38
N ARG A 194 -7.82 20.94 -20.52
CA ARG A 194 -7.18 20.84 -21.82
C ARG A 194 -6.05 21.84 -21.99
N GLU A 195 -6.21 23.07 -21.49
CA GLU A 195 -5.19 24.12 -21.48
C GLU A 195 -3.98 23.70 -20.66
N LYS A 196 -4.19 23.15 -19.45
CA LYS A 196 -3.13 22.67 -18.57
C LYS A 196 -2.40 21.43 -19.07
N LEU A 197 -2.97 20.70 -20.03
CA LEU A 197 -2.33 19.54 -20.64
C LEU A 197 -1.40 19.99 -21.79
N ASN A 198 -0.38 20.76 -21.42
CA ASN A 198 0.66 21.25 -22.32
C ASN A 198 2.03 20.72 -21.87
N ILE A 199 2.59 19.81 -22.67
CA ILE A 199 3.85 19.11 -22.35
C ILE A 199 5.01 20.07 -22.12
N GLU A 200 5.11 21.16 -22.90
CA GLU A 200 6.21 22.12 -22.78
C GLU A 200 6.13 22.90 -21.46
N GLU A 201 4.93 23.36 -21.10
CA GLU A 201 4.69 24.08 -19.85
C GLU A 201 4.84 23.17 -18.64
N LEU A 202 4.32 21.94 -18.70
CA LEU A 202 4.48 20.94 -17.66
C LEU A 202 5.96 20.58 -17.44
N SER A 203 6.73 20.39 -18.51
CA SER A 203 8.17 20.11 -18.40
C SER A 203 8.93 21.26 -17.74
N LYS A 204 8.56 22.50 -18.07
CA LYS A 204 9.16 23.69 -17.44
C LYS A 204 8.81 23.76 -15.96
N ALA A 205 7.54 23.63 -15.61
CA ALA A 205 7.06 23.70 -14.23
C ALA A 205 7.67 22.57 -13.36
N SER A 206 7.75 21.34 -13.87
CA SER A 206 8.40 20.21 -13.20
C SER A 206 9.88 20.50 -12.92
N LYS A 207 10.63 20.99 -13.91
CA LYS A 207 12.06 21.33 -13.72
C LYS A 207 12.25 22.40 -12.65
N GLU A 208 11.42 23.44 -12.63
CA GLU A 208 11.45 24.48 -11.61
C GLU A 208 11.12 23.93 -10.22
N ARG A 209 10.07 23.10 -10.09
CA ARG A 209 9.72 22.43 -8.84
C ARG A 209 10.84 21.54 -8.32
N LEU A 210 11.41 20.68 -9.16
CA LEU A 210 12.49 19.77 -8.78
C LEU A 210 13.79 20.53 -8.41
N ALA A 211 14.08 21.65 -9.07
CA ALA A 211 15.20 22.51 -8.69
C ALA A 211 15.00 23.11 -7.28
N ASN A 212 13.81 23.60 -6.98
CA ASN A 212 13.48 24.14 -5.66
C ASN A 212 13.57 23.07 -4.56
N ILE A 213 13.06 21.86 -4.81
CA ILE A 213 13.15 20.73 -3.87
C ILE A 213 14.63 20.41 -3.56
N LYS A 214 15.49 20.33 -4.58
CA LYS A 214 16.94 20.08 -4.39
C LYS A 214 17.61 21.18 -3.55
N VAL A 215 17.27 22.45 -3.81
CA VAL A 215 17.79 23.57 -3.02
C VAL A 215 17.38 23.46 -1.55
N GLU A 216 16.12 23.10 -1.27
CA GLU A 216 15.65 22.90 0.10
C GLU A 216 16.32 21.73 0.80
N GLU A 217 16.50 20.61 0.12
CA GLU A 217 17.21 19.45 0.66
C GLU A 217 18.68 19.77 0.98
N ASP A 218 19.36 20.49 0.09
CA ASP A 218 20.76 20.90 0.31
C ASP A 218 20.87 21.88 1.49
N LEU A 219 19.90 22.78 1.65
CA LEU A 219 19.83 23.67 2.81
C LEU A 219 19.61 22.89 4.11
N LYS A 220 18.74 21.86 4.11
CA LYS A 220 18.53 20.98 5.26
C LYS A 220 19.81 20.22 5.61
N LYS A 221 20.46 19.58 4.63
CA LYS A 221 21.74 18.85 4.82
C LYS A 221 22.84 19.75 5.37
N LYS A 222 22.97 20.99 4.86
CA LYS A 222 23.95 21.97 5.39
C LYS A 222 23.67 22.32 6.85
N LYS A 223 22.41 22.60 7.21
CA LYS A 223 22.02 22.89 8.60
C LYS A 223 22.32 21.71 9.54
N GLU A 224 22.07 20.48 9.11
CA GLU A 224 22.39 19.28 9.89
C GLU A 224 23.89 19.06 10.08
N LEU A 225 24.71 19.26 9.03
CA LEU A 225 26.16 19.17 9.12
C LEU A 225 26.74 20.23 10.07
N GLU A 226 26.24 21.46 10.00
CA GLU A 226 26.63 22.53 10.92
C GLU A 226 26.26 22.23 12.36
N ALA A 227 25.07 21.68 12.61
CA ALA A 227 24.64 21.25 13.95
C ALA A 227 25.58 20.15 14.50
N LYS A 228 25.88 19.12 13.70
CA LYS A 228 26.80 18.03 14.06
C LYS A 228 28.24 18.51 14.32
N ALA A 229 28.69 19.54 13.60
CA ALA A 229 30.02 20.14 13.80
C ALA A 229 30.10 20.96 15.10
N LYS A 230 29.04 21.72 15.44
CA LYS A 230 28.96 22.49 16.68
C LYS A 230 28.96 21.59 17.92
N THR A 231 28.26 20.45 17.88
CA THR A 231 28.27 19.46 18.97
C THR A 231 29.65 18.82 19.19
N LYS A 232 30.39 18.46 18.12
CA LYS A 232 31.75 17.89 18.26
C LYS A 232 32.73 18.85 18.95
N LYS A 233 32.68 20.15 18.61
CA LYS A 233 33.55 21.16 19.24
C LYS A 233 33.24 21.38 20.73
N ALA A 234 31.96 21.37 21.12
CA ALA A 234 31.55 21.54 22.51
C ALA A 234 32.00 20.38 23.42
N VAL A 235 31.93 19.14 22.93
CA VAL A 235 32.35 17.94 23.69
C VAL A 235 33.84 17.94 23.99
N ILE A 236 34.68 18.32 23.01
CA ILE A 236 36.15 18.38 23.18
C ILE A 236 36.54 19.44 24.22
N ILE A 237 35.92 20.62 24.19
CA ILE A 237 36.20 21.69 25.16
C ILE A 237 35.81 21.28 26.58
N CYS A 238 34.65 20.63 26.75
CA CYS A 238 34.21 20.15 28.06
C CYS A 238 35.11 19.03 28.61
N ALA A 239 35.56 18.10 27.76
CA ALA A 239 36.46 17.02 28.17
C ALA A 239 37.83 17.56 28.65
N VAL A 240 38.38 18.58 27.97
CA VAL A 240 39.64 19.22 28.38
C VAL A 240 39.49 19.99 29.68
N LEU A 241 38.40 20.73 29.88
CA LEU A 241 38.14 21.46 31.12
C LEU A 241 37.92 20.53 32.32
N LEU A 242 37.21 19.41 32.13
CA LEU A 242 37.02 18.39 33.16
C LEU A 242 38.33 17.73 33.56
N ALA A 243 39.22 17.43 32.60
CA ALA A 243 40.54 16.87 32.89
C ALA A 243 41.42 17.83 33.72
N ILE A 244 41.35 19.15 33.47
CA ILE A 244 42.09 20.16 34.23
C ILE A 244 41.57 20.25 35.68
N ILE A 245 40.25 20.21 35.88
CA ILE A 245 39.62 20.28 37.22
C ILE A 245 39.92 18.99 38.01
N PHE A 246 39.91 17.83 37.34
CA PHE A 246 40.21 16.53 37.95
C PHE A 246 41.64 16.45 38.49
N VAL A 247 42.59 17.14 37.86
CA VAL A 247 44.02 17.13 38.27
C VAL A 247 44.29 18.08 39.43
N ALA A 248 43.55 19.18 39.53
CA ALA A 248 43.69 20.13 40.63
C ALA A 248 43.21 19.57 41.99
N PHE A 249 42.29 18.60 41.99
CA PHE A 249 41.70 18.04 43.22
C PHE A 249 42.43 16.82 43.80
N ILE A 250 43.34 16.17 43.06
CA ILE A 250 43.92 14.85 43.43
C ILE A 250 45.35 14.95 44.02
N GLY A 251 45.92 16.15 44.19
CA GLY A 251 47.28 16.27 44.77
C GLY A 251 48.34 15.53 43.94
N ILE A 252 48.13 15.44 42.63
CA ILE A 252 49.08 14.88 41.67
C ILE A 252 50.28 15.83 41.57
N ASP A 253 51.48 15.29 41.32
CA ASP A 253 52.66 16.08 40.94
C ASP A 253 52.40 16.81 39.61
N PHE A 254 51.78 17.99 39.73
CA PHE A 254 51.21 18.80 38.64
C PHE A 254 52.23 19.07 37.53
N SER A 255 53.52 19.12 37.89
CA SER A 255 54.63 19.30 36.95
C SER A 255 54.75 18.16 35.94
N LYS A 256 54.59 16.90 36.37
CA LYS A 256 54.70 15.72 35.48
C LYS A 256 53.46 15.51 34.65
N TYR A 257 52.29 15.76 35.23
CA TYR A 257 51.03 15.72 34.50
C TYR A 257 50.97 16.77 33.38
N GLN A 258 51.38 18.03 33.66
CA GLN A 258 51.46 19.08 32.63
C GLN A 258 52.45 18.74 31.52
N LYS A 259 53.57 18.07 31.83
CA LYS A 259 54.51 17.57 30.80
C LYS A 259 53.88 16.51 29.89
N GLY A 260 53.13 15.55 30.46
CA GLY A 260 52.39 14.55 29.68
C GLY A 260 51.32 15.19 28.78
N VAL A 261 50.60 16.19 29.28
CA VAL A 261 49.61 16.96 28.50
C VAL A 261 50.27 17.78 27.38
N GLY A 262 51.44 18.37 27.63
CA GLY A 262 52.24 19.06 26.61
C GLY A 262 52.69 18.12 25.48
N LEU A 263 53.11 16.90 25.82
CA LEU A 263 53.49 15.86 24.84
C LEU A 263 52.29 15.36 24.03
N LEU A 264 51.10 15.27 24.63
CA LEU A 264 49.86 14.95 23.92
C LEU A 264 49.46 16.05 22.91
N LYS A 265 49.55 17.32 23.30
CA LYS A 265 49.30 18.46 22.39
C LYS A 265 50.31 18.54 21.24
N ALA A 266 51.48 17.93 21.42
CA ALA A 266 52.52 17.83 20.42
C ALA A 266 52.52 16.48 19.67
N GLU A 267 51.46 15.67 19.83
CA GLU A 267 51.25 14.36 19.16
C GLU A 267 52.34 13.30 19.43
N LYS A 268 53.08 13.43 20.54
CA LYS A 268 54.12 12.47 20.95
C LYS A 268 53.56 11.44 21.93
N TYR A 269 52.82 10.48 21.40
CA TYR A 269 51.98 9.57 22.17
C TYR A 269 52.77 8.59 23.07
N ASP A 270 53.84 7.97 22.57
CA ASP A 270 54.63 6.98 23.34
C ASP A 270 55.35 7.61 24.55
N GLU A 271 55.87 8.82 24.37
CA GLU A 271 56.53 9.58 25.43
C GLU A 271 55.52 10.08 26.48
N ALA A 272 54.32 10.47 26.06
CA ALA A 272 53.24 10.85 26.96
C ALA A 272 52.80 9.66 27.83
N LEU A 273 52.69 8.47 27.24
CA LEU A 273 52.26 7.25 27.91
C LEU A 273 53.27 6.81 28.99
N ALA A 274 54.57 6.89 28.69
CA ALA A 274 55.64 6.63 29.65
C ALA A 274 55.68 7.63 30.82
N GLN A 275 55.19 8.87 30.64
CA GLN A 275 55.07 9.85 31.72
C GLN A 275 53.86 9.60 32.61
N PHE A 276 52.74 9.18 32.03
CA PHE A 276 51.53 8.85 32.81
C PHE A 276 51.69 7.58 33.63
N GLN A 277 52.42 6.57 33.14
CA GLN A 277 52.70 5.32 33.88
C GLN A 277 53.55 5.51 35.14
N LYS A 278 54.26 6.64 35.27
CA LYS A 278 55.08 6.96 36.46
C LYS A 278 54.27 7.54 37.62
N VAL A 279 52.97 7.82 37.41
CA VAL A 279 52.08 8.33 38.44
C VAL A 279 51.54 7.14 39.25
N LYS A 280 52.07 6.94 40.47
CA LYS A 280 51.72 5.84 41.37
C LYS A 280 50.34 6.10 41.99
N VAL A 281 49.34 5.30 41.60
CA VAL A 281 47.94 5.42 42.09
C VAL A 281 47.79 4.73 43.45
N ILE A 282 47.27 5.46 44.44
CA ILE A 282 46.80 4.91 45.72
C ILE A 282 45.32 4.54 45.54
N ASP A 283 44.96 3.36 46.05
CA ASP A 283 43.66 2.68 45.87
C ASP A 283 42.44 3.55 46.23
N THR A 284 41.80 4.12 45.19
CA THR A 284 40.51 4.86 45.23
C THR A 284 39.47 4.20 44.29
N SER A 285 39.65 2.91 44.01
CA SER A 285 38.95 2.16 42.95
C SER A 285 37.43 2.06 43.14
N SER A 286 36.93 2.12 44.36
CA SER A 286 35.51 1.88 44.68
C SER A 286 34.60 3.10 44.43
N GLN A 287 35.03 4.31 44.79
CA GLN A 287 34.20 5.53 44.66
C GLN A 287 34.07 6.00 43.20
N ILE A 288 35.15 5.85 42.41
CA ILE A 288 35.15 6.19 40.99
C ILE A 288 34.21 5.26 40.20
N LYS A 289 34.18 3.97 40.57
CA LYS A 289 33.25 2.99 39.98
C LYS A 289 31.79 3.42 40.20
N GLN A 290 31.44 3.86 41.41
CA GLN A 290 30.08 4.30 41.72
C GLN A 290 29.66 5.55 40.93
N ILE A 291 30.56 6.54 40.77
CA ILE A 291 30.26 7.76 39.99
C ILE A 291 30.07 7.43 38.50
N TYR A 292 30.94 6.58 37.94
CA TYR A 292 30.83 6.14 36.56
C TYR A 292 29.52 5.37 36.31
N GLN A 293 29.15 4.47 37.21
CA GLN A 293 27.87 3.75 37.15
C GLN A 293 26.67 4.71 37.26
N ALA A 294 26.74 5.72 38.13
CA ALA A 294 25.69 6.73 38.28
C ALA A 294 25.47 7.59 37.03
N GLN A 295 26.55 7.95 36.32
CA GLN A 295 26.47 8.72 35.08
C GLN A 295 25.86 7.90 33.94
N ASN A 296 26.35 6.68 33.71
CA ASN A 296 25.77 5.80 32.69
C ASN A 296 24.31 5.48 32.98
N TYR A 297 23.93 5.33 34.26
CA TYR A 297 22.54 5.15 34.64
C TYR A 297 21.66 6.33 34.22
N ALA A 298 22.13 7.57 34.45
CA ALA A 298 21.39 8.77 34.06
C ALA A 298 21.24 8.92 32.52
N GLU A 299 22.29 8.59 31.76
CA GLU A 299 22.22 8.60 30.29
C GLU A 299 21.30 7.49 29.75
N GLY A 300 21.31 6.30 30.36
CA GLY A 300 20.37 5.22 30.02
C GLY A 300 18.90 5.65 30.18
N ILE A 301 18.58 6.37 31.26
CA ILE A 301 17.23 6.92 31.47
C ILE A 301 16.86 7.97 30.41
N LYS A 302 17.77 8.89 30.06
CA LYS A 302 17.53 9.87 28.97
C LYS A 302 17.30 9.19 27.62
N CYS A 303 18.01 8.10 27.34
CA CYS A 303 17.79 7.31 26.14
C CYS A 303 16.40 6.66 26.11
N ILE A 304 15.88 6.18 27.25
CA ILE A 304 14.49 5.69 27.36
C ILE A 304 13.50 6.83 27.06
N GLU A 305 13.67 8.01 27.67
CA GLU A 305 12.80 9.18 27.43
C GLU A 305 12.79 9.61 25.95
N SER A 306 13.90 9.36 25.25
CA SER A 306 14.06 9.66 23.83
C SER A 306 13.73 8.46 22.92
N LEU A 307 13.15 7.37 23.46
CA LEU A 307 12.79 6.13 22.76
C LEU A 307 13.97 5.42 22.06
N GLN A 308 15.21 5.64 22.52
CA GLN A 308 16.44 5.02 21.99
C GLN A 308 16.82 3.77 22.80
N TYR A 309 16.00 2.72 22.75
CA TYR A 309 16.11 1.56 23.63
C TYR A 309 17.43 0.78 23.47
N SER A 310 17.91 0.60 22.24
CA SER A 310 19.18 -0.09 21.96
C SER A 310 20.36 0.59 22.67
N ARG A 311 20.43 1.93 22.61
CA ARG A 311 21.46 2.71 23.31
C ARG A 311 21.28 2.71 24.82
N ALA A 312 20.03 2.72 25.30
CA ALA A 312 19.76 2.63 26.73
C ALA A 312 20.32 1.32 27.32
N ILE A 313 20.17 0.18 26.64
CA ILE A 313 20.74 -1.11 27.07
C ILE A 313 22.27 -1.05 27.14
N GLU A 314 22.95 -0.43 26.15
CA GLU A 314 24.41 -0.24 26.18
C GLU A 314 24.83 0.51 27.45
N TYR A 315 24.16 1.63 27.76
CA TYR A 315 24.45 2.40 28.97
C TYR A 315 24.16 1.62 30.26
N PHE A 316 23.06 0.86 30.34
CA PHE A 316 22.78 0.03 31.50
C PHE A 316 23.76 -1.15 31.67
N SER A 317 24.29 -1.70 30.58
CA SER A 317 25.32 -2.75 30.65
C SER A 317 26.61 -2.27 31.33
N LEU A 318 26.95 -0.99 31.14
CA LEU A 318 28.10 -0.33 31.78
C LEU A 318 27.85 -0.03 33.27
N CYS A 319 26.61 -0.11 33.74
CA CYS A 319 26.26 0.13 35.13
C CYS A 319 26.51 -1.08 36.04
N GLY A 320 26.59 -2.31 35.51
CA GLY A 320 26.66 -3.53 36.33
C GLY A 320 25.49 -3.63 37.33
N ASP A 321 25.77 -3.93 38.60
CA ASP A 321 24.75 -4.07 39.65
C ASP A 321 24.31 -2.73 40.29
N TYR A 322 24.55 -1.60 39.62
CA TYR A 322 24.18 -0.29 40.15
C TYR A 322 22.68 -0.05 40.03
N LYS A 323 22.00 0.08 41.17
CA LYS A 323 20.53 0.25 41.28
C LYS A 323 19.78 -0.87 40.53
N ASP A 324 18.71 -0.52 39.85
CA ASP A 324 17.84 -1.36 39.02
C ASP A 324 18.28 -1.36 37.54
N ALA A 325 19.53 -0.99 37.21
CA ALA A 325 20.00 -0.91 35.82
C ALA A 325 19.77 -2.20 35.02
N ARG A 326 20.02 -3.36 35.64
CA ARG A 326 19.78 -4.66 35.03
C ARG A 326 18.30 -4.90 34.76
N GLN A 327 17.45 -4.60 35.75
CA GLN A 327 16.00 -4.71 35.60
C GLN A 327 15.50 -3.76 34.51
N LYS A 328 15.97 -2.50 34.48
CA LYS A 328 15.64 -1.53 33.43
C LYS A 328 16.05 -2.00 32.04
N ALA A 329 17.24 -2.59 31.90
CA ALA A 329 17.69 -3.15 30.63
C ALA A 329 16.82 -4.34 30.19
N ASP A 330 16.41 -5.19 31.13
CA ASP A 330 15.54 -6.34 30.86
C ASP A 330 14.10 -5.88 30.53
N ASP A 331 13.57 -4.85 31.21
CA ASP A 331 12.24 -4.27 30.98
C ASP A 331 12.13 -3.65 29.57
N ILE A 332 13.20 -3.02 29.07
CA ILE A 332 13.18 -2.36 27.75
C ILE A 332 13.63 -3.27 26.59
N ARG A 333 14.21 -4.44 26.88
CA ARG A 333 14.71 -5.38 25.85
C ARG A 333 13.63 -5.81 24.85
N PRO A 334 12.37 -6.07 25.23
CA PRO A 334 11.30 -6.37 24.27
C PRO A 334 11.05 -5.25 23.25
N TYR A 335 11.22 -3.99 23.63
CA TYR A 335 11.01 -2.85 22.72
C TYR A 335 12.09 -2.75 21.64
N VAL A 336 13.31 -3.22 21.93
CA VAL A 336 14.37 -3.37 20.92
C VAL A 336 14.01 -4.43 19.89
N ALA A 337 13.45 -5.55 20.32
CA ALA A 337 12.99 -6.60 19.41
C ALA A 337 11.86 -6.11 18.49
N ILE A 338 10.96 -5.25 19.00
CA ILE A 338 9.92 -4.61 18.19
C ILE A 338 10.53 -3.65 17.15
N GLU A 339 11.49 -2.80 17.55
CA GLU A 339 12.20 -1.89 16.62
C GLU A 339 12.90 -2.66 15.50
N GLU A 340 13.60 -3.75 15.84
CA GLU A 340 14.28 -4.61 14.89
C GLU A 340 13.30 -5.36 13.98
N ALA A 341 12.17 -5.82 14.52
CA ALA A 341 11.11 -6.44 13.74
C ALA A 341 10.53 -5.45 12.71
N SER A 342 10.24 -4.20 13.11
CA SER A 342 9.75 -3.17 12.17
C SER A 342 10.75 -2.91 11.04
N LYS A 343 12.05 -2.89 11.36
CA LYS A 343 13.10 -2.76 10.34
C LYS A 343 13.11 -3.97 9.39
N LYS A 344 12.98 -5.19 9.93
CA LYS A 344 12.91 -6.41 9.12
C LYS A 344 11.69 -6.47 8.23
N MET A 345 10.55 -5.93 8.70
CA MET A 345 9.37 -5.75 7.86
C MET A 345 9.70 -4.83 6.68
N ILE A 346 10.26 -3.64 6.90
CA ILE A 346 10.64 -2.71 5.81
C ILE A 346 11.60 -3.37 4.81
N GLU A 347 12.57 -4.15 5.31
CA GLU A 347 13.53 -4.91 4.50
C GLU A 347 12.91 -6.11 3.75
N GLY A 348 11.62 -6.44 3.99
CA GLY A 348 10.92 -7.57 3.35
C GLY A 348 11.12 -8.94 4.01
N ASP A 349 11.90 -9.00 5.10
CA ASP A 349 12.17 -10.24 5.84
C ASP A 349 11.08 -10.50 6.90
N LEU A 350 9.90 -10.90 6.41
CA LEU A 350 8.71 -11.10 7.24
C LEU A 350 8.85 -12.27 8.21
N ILE A 351 9.63 -13.29 7.87
CA ILE A 351 9.89 -14.45 8.74
C ILE A 351 10.69 -14.00 9.96
N LYS A 352 11.78 -13.25 9.73
CA LYS A 352 12.59 -12.73 10.84
C LYS A 352 11.82 -11.74 11.69
N ALA A 353 11.02 -10.88 11.06
CA ALA A 353 10.12 -9.98 11.78
C ALA A 353 9.14 -10.76 12.67
N ARG A 354 8.52 -11.83 12.16
CA ARG A 354 7.61 -12.69 12.92
C ARG A 354 8.28 -13.33 14.13
N GLU A 355 9.46 -13.93 13.94
CA GLU A 355 10.24 -14.55 15.03
C GLU A 355 10.55 -13.55 16.15
N LEU A 356 10.94 -12.32 15.78
CA LEU A 356 11.25 -11.26 16.73
C LEU A 356 10.00 -10.83 17.53
N LEU A 357 8.84 -10.70 16.88
CA LEU A 357 7.58 -10.33 17.52
C LEU A 357 6.98 -11.46 18.38
N GLU A 358 7.16 -12.72 18.00
CA GLU A 358 6.72 -13.87 18.79
C GLU A 358 7.46 -13.96 20.13
N GLY A 359 8.75 -13.59 20.14
CA GLY A 359 9.58 -13.50 21.33
C GLY A 359 9.22 -12.36 22.30
N VAL A 360 8.30 -11.47 21.94
CA VAL A 360 7.82 -10.39 22.82
C VAL A 360 6.92 -10.99 23.92
N PRO A 361 7.14 -10.68 25.22
CA PRO A 361 6.28 -11.15 26.30
C PRO A 361 4.81 -10.69 26.18
N GLU A 362 3.85 -11.55 26.57
CA GLU A 362 2.41 -11.27 26.43
C GLU A 362 1.95 -10.00 27.15
N ASN A 363 2.52 -9.69 28.32
CA ASN A 363 2.22 -8.45 29.03
C ASN A 363 2.63 -7.19 28.25
N ILE A 364 3.67 -7.29 27.40
CA ILE A 364 4.08 -6.19 26.52
C ILE A 364 3.20 -6.15 25.27
N LYS A 365 2.77 -7.31 24.75
CA LYS A 365 1.80 -7.38 23.64
C LYS A 365 0.45 -6.77 24.01
N SER A 366 0.03 -6.86 25.28
CA SER A 366 -1.18 -6.19 25.76
C SER A 366 -1.01 -4.67 25.91
N ASP A 367 0.18 -4.22 26.29
CA ASP A 367 0.49 -2.79 26.46
C ASP A 367 0.78 -2.08 25.11
N VAL A 368 1.16 -2.86 24.09
CA VAL A 368 1.44 -2.40 22.72
C VAL A 368 0.59 -3.25 21.74
N PRO A 369 -0.71 -2.94 21.57
CA PRO A 369 -1.64 -3.72 20.74
C PRO A 369 -1.18 -3.91 19.29
N GLU A 370 -0.35 -2.99 18.79
CA GLU A 370 0.24 -3.00 17.47
C GLU A 370 1.08 -4.26 17.21
N VAL A 371 1.72 -4.84 18.24
CA VAL A 371 2.50 -6.08 18.09
C VAL A 371 1.61 -7.24 17.65
N SER A 372 0.44 -7.41 18.28
CA SER A 372 -0.51 -8.46 17.92
C SER A 372 -1.11 -8.22 16.53
N GLN A 373 -1.34 -6.96 16.18
CA GLN A 373 -1.79 -6.57 14.84
C GLN A 373 -0.72 -6.89 13.79
N TYR A 374 0.56 -6.60 14.03
CA TYR A 374 1.66 -6.92 13.13
C TYR A 374 1.86 -8.42 12.95
N ILE A 375 1.77 -9.20 14.03
CA ILE A 375 1.80 -10.67 13.93
C ILE A 375 0.65 -11.17 13.05
N GLY A 376 -0.57 -10.67 13.24
CA GLY A 376 -1.72 -11.04 12.40
C GLY A 376 -1.52 -10.69 10.93
N LEU A 377 -0.95 -9.52 10.63
CA LEU A 377 -0.63 -9.10 9.26
C LEU A 377 0.48 -9.93 8.62
N ILE A 378 1.51 -10.29 9.41
CA ILE A 378 2.60 -11.14 8.95
C ILE A 378 2.09 -12.57 8.73
N ASP A 379 1.24 -13.09 9.63
CA ASP A 379 0.59 -14.40 9.49
C ASP A 379 -0.36 -14.44 8.29
N GLU A 380 -1.07 -13.34 8.01
CA GLU A 380 -1.88 -13.19 6.80
C GLU A 380 -0.99 -13.16 5.55
N ALA A 381 0.15 -12.45 5.59
CA ALA A 381 1.10 -12.36 4.47
C ALA A 381 1.90 -13.65 4.22
N ILE A 382 2.22 -14.42 5.27
CA ILE A 382 2.90 -15.73 5.19
C ILE A 382 1.88 -16.85 4.92
N GLY A 383 0.66 -16.73 5.44
CA GLY A 383 -0.42 -17.70 5.35
C GLY A 383 -1.30 -17.55 4.12
N SER A 384 -1.21 -16.43 3.38
CA SER A 384 -1.77 -16.31 2.04
C SER A 384 -0.94 -17.18 1.09
N GLY A 385 -1.40 -18.42 0.93
CA GLY A 385 -0.77 -19.41 0.07
C GLY A 385 -0.59 -18.88 -1.35
N TRP A 386 0.60 -19.12 -1.90
CA TRP A 386 0.85 -18.93 -3.33
C TRP A 386 0.27 -20.16 -4.02
N GLY A 387 -0.93 -20.02 -4.58
CA GLY A 387 -1.70 -21.11 -5.17
C GLY A 387 -1.75 -21.04 -6.69
N GLY A 388 -1.50 -22.15 -7.37
CA GLY A 388 -1.56 -22.21 -8.84
C GLY A 388 -1.83 -23.61 -9.35
N ILE A 389 -2.15 -23.72 -10.65
CA ILE A 389 -2.26 -25.00 -11.34
C ILE A 389 -0.89 -25.35 -11.93
N TRP A 390 -0.35 -26.47 -11.50
CA TRP A 390 0.97 -26.97 -11.89
C TRP A 390 0.85 -28.22 -12.75
N GLU A 391 1.69 -28.29 -13.77
CA GLU A 391 1.86 -29.44 -14.65
C GLU A 391 2.90 -30.40 -14.08
N PHE A 392 2.51 -31.65 -13.88
CA PHE A 392 3.44 -32.72 -13.50
C PHE A 392 3.60 -33.71 -14.66
N PRO A 393 4.80 -33.81 -15.27
CA PRO A 393 5.05 -34.77 -16.33
C PRO A 393 5.03 -36.20 -15.76
N THR A 394 4.23 -37.09 -16.32
CA THR A 394 4.08 -38.48 -15.84
C THR A 394 5.09 -39.45 -16.46
N GLY A 395 5.89 -38.98 -17.42
CA GLY A 395 6.86 -39.77 -18.18
C GLY A 395 6.23 -40.67 -19.26
N VAL A 396 4.95 -41.00 -19.17
CA VAL A 396 4.16 -41.71 -20.20
C VAL A 396 2.70 -41.26 -20.10
N GLY A 397 2.17 -40.61 -21.15
CA GLY A 397 0.79 -40.12 -21.21
C GLY A 397 0.66 -38.61 -20.96
N ASP A 398 -0.58 -38.12 -20.97
CA ASP A 398 -0.88 -36.71 -20.74
C ASP A 398 -0.45 -36.29 -19.32
N PRO A 399 0.07 -35.06 -19.16
CA PRO A 399 0.51 -34.53 -17.89
C PRO A 399 -0.65 -34.39 -16.91
N ILE A 400 -0.38 -34.58 -15.62
CA ILE A 400 -1.41 -34.43 -14.58
C ILE A 400 -1.34 -33.02 -14.00
N MET A 401 -2.50 -32.38 -13.93
CA MET A 401 -2.66 -31.03 -13.40
C MET A 401 -3.06 -31.09 -11.92
N TYR A 402 -2.31 -30.44 -11.05
CA TYR A 402 -2.66 -30.29 -9.63
C TYR A 402 -2.74 -28.83 -9.25
N TYR A 403 -3.73 -28.47 -8.42
CA TYR A 403 -3.67 -27.22 -7.67
C TYR A 403 -2.70 -27.40 -6.50
N VAL A 404 -1.70 -26.52 -6.44
CA VAL A 404 -0.61 -26.60 -5.46
C VAL A 404 -0.58 -25.30 -4.67
N ASP A 405 -0.72 -25.41 -3.36
CA ASP A 405 -0.48 -24.32 -2.42
C ASP A 405 0.97 -24.37 -1.95
N LEU A 406 1.73 -23.31 -2.23
CA LEU A 406 3.05 -23.14 -1.63
C LEU A 406 2.91 -22.47 -0.27
N LYS A 407 3.64 -23.03 0.70
CA LYS A 407 3.72 -22.57 2.08
C LYS A 407 5.17 -22.44 2.47
N ILE A 408 5.48 -21.42 3.26
CA ILE A 408 6.80 -21.29 3.87
C ILE A 408 6.72 -21.86 5.28
N ILE A 409 7.49 -22.91 5.56
CA ILE A 409 7.56 -23.56 6.88
C ILE A 409 9.02 -23.61 7.30
N GLY A 410 9.39 -22.90 8.37
CA GLY A 410 10.76 -22.92 8.91
C GLY A 410 11.84 -22.39 7.97
N GLY A 411 11.51 -21.46 7.07
CA GLY A 411 12.44 -20.89 6.08
C GLY A 411 12.59 -21.72 4.80
N GLU A 412 11.87 -22.84 4.67
CA GLU A 412 11.84 -23.66 3.46
C GLU A 412 10.46 -23.61 2.79
N ILE A 413 10.43 -23.75 1.47
CA ILE A 413 9.19 -23.74 0.68
C ILE A 413 8.66 -25.18 0.57
N TYR A 414 7.40 -25.36 0.94
CA TYR A 414 6.66 -26.61 0.86
C TYR A 414 5.49 -26.45 -0.09
N ALA A 415 5.28 -27.43 -0.96
CA ALA A 415 4.05 -27.58 -1.71
C ALA A 415 3.10 -28.50 -0.93
N GLN A 416 1.86 -28.05 -0.71
CA GLN A 416 0.82 -28.86 -0.09
C GLN A 416 -0.07 -29.51 -1.15
N PHE A 417 -0.09 -30.85 -1.18
CA PHE A 417 -0.96 -31.64 -2.06
C PHE A 417 -2.01 -32.35 -1.24
N THR A 418 -3.26 -31.88 -1.26
CA THR A 418 -4.49 -32.47 -0.65
C THR A 418 -4.46 -32.83 0.86
N SER A 419 -3.30 -33.16 1.44
CA SER A 419 -3.04 -33.51 2.86
C SER A 419 -1.54 -33.72 3.20
N HIS A 420 -0.61 -33.72 2.23
CA HIS A 420 0.82 -33.97 2.48
C HIS A 420 1.68 -32.76 2.04
N ASN A 421 2.72 -32.44 2.84
CA ASN A 421 3.68 -31.38 2.53
C ASN A 421 4.93 -31.99 1.90
N ILE A 422 5.35 -31.46 0.76
CA ILE A 422 6.58 -31.89 0.07
C ILE A 422 7.52 -30.69 0.00
N LYS A 423 8.80 -30.89 0.31
CA LYS A 423 9.83 -29.85 0.25
C LYS A 423 10.23 -29.58 -1.21
N PHE A 424 10.33 -28.30 -1.58
CA PHE A 424 10.66 -27.83 -2.92
C PHE A 424 11.89 -26.92 -2.88
N ASP A 425 12.84 -27.17 -3.80
CA ASP A 425 13.90 -26.21 -4.11
C ASP A 425 13.49 -25.43 -5.37
N LEU A 426 13.43 -24.11 -5.26
CA LEU A 426 12.98 -23.19 -6.30
C LEU A 426 14.17 -22.51 -6.96
N ASP A 427 14.29 -22.61 -8.29
CA ASP A 427 15.26 -21.85 -9.08
C ASP A 427 14.50 -20.76 -9.85
N LEU A 428 14.72 -19.49 -9.49
CA LEU A 428 14.05 -18.34 -10.08
C LEU A 428 14.91 -17.75 -11.20
N ASP A 429 14.68 -18.19 -12.44
CA ASP A 429 15.27 -17.53 -13.60
C ASP A 429 14.40 -16.31 -13.99
N MET A 430 14.72 -15.16 -13.40
CA MET A 430 13.94 -13.90 -13.43
C MET A 430 13.91 -13.19 -14.80
N GLY A 431 14.17 -13.89 -15.91
CA GLY A 431 14.26 -13.31 -17.26
C GLY A 431 13.02 -13.50 -18.12
N MET A 432 12.27 -14.60 -17.96
CA MET A 432 11.10 -14.91 -18.80
C MET A 432 10.18 -15.93 -18.10
N GLY A 433 9.23 -15.46 -17.27
CA GLY A 433 7.99 -16.16 -16.92
C GLY A 433 8.04 -17.69 -16.65
N LYS A 434 9.12 -18.22 -16.07
CA LYS A 434 9.25 -19.65 -15.79
C LYS A 434 9.72 -19.84 -14.36
N ILE A 435 8.85 -20.41 -13.54
CA ILE A 435 9.17 -20.90 -12.21
C ILE A 435 9.42 -22.40 -12.36
N GLU A 436 10.68 -22.82 -12.17
CA GLU A 436 11.07 -24.23 -12.16
C GLU A 436 11.48 -24.60 -10.73
N GLY A 437 11.00 -25.75 -10.26
CA GLY A 437 11.41 -26.28 -8.96
C GLY A 437 11.65 -27.76 -9.06
N ASN A 438 12.53 -28.30 -8.22
CA ASN A 438 12.77 -29.74 -8.13
C ASN A 438 12.08 -30.29 -6.88
N VAL A 439 11.37 -31.41 -7.04
CA VAL A 439 10.71 -32.10 -5.93
C VAL A 439 11.74 -32.96 -5.21
N VAL A 440 12.19 -32.55 -4.03
CA VAL A 440 13.36 -33.17 -3.36
C VAL A 440 12.99 -34.47 -2.63
N ASN A 441 11.71 -34.85 -2.53
CA ASN A 441 11.30 -35.95 -1.65
C ASN A 441 10.15 -36.85 -2.16
N ILE A 442 10.25 -37.32 -3.40
CA ILE A 442 9.49 -38.51 -3.86
C ILE A 442 10.50 -39.64 -4.12
N PRO A 443 10.39 -40.81 -3.48
CA PRO A 443 11.33 -41.90 -3.70
C PRO A 443 11.38 -42.33 -5.17
N GLY A 444 12.53 -42.10 -5.81
CA GLY A 444 12.91 -42.73 -7.08
C GLY A 444 12.60 -41.96 -8.37
N LYS A 445 12.19 -40.69 -8.34
CA LYS A 445 12.01 -39.89 -9.56
C LYS A 445 12.28 -38.39 -9.34
N ASP A 446 13.17 -37.83 -10.15
CA ASP A 446 13.33 -36.39 -10.32
C ASP A 446 12.20 -35.88 -11.23
N TYR A 447 11.39 -34.97 -10.72
CA TYR A 447 10.37 -34.27 -11.48
C TYR A 447 10.67 -32.78 -11.47
N THR A 448 10.65 -32.15 -12.65
CA THR A 448 10.74 -30.70 -12.82
C THR A 448 9.35 -30.18 -13.24
N PRO A 449 8.44 -29.95 -12.29
CA PRO A 449 7.12 -29.41 -12.59
C PRO A 449 7.19 -27.95 -13.07
N ARG A 450 6.19 -27.55 -13.85
CA ARG A 450 6.06 -26.20 -14.40
C ARG A 450 4.74 -25.58 -13.97
N LEU A 451 4.80 -24.33 -13.51
CA LEU A 451 3.59 -23.53 -13.27
C LEU A 451 2.93 -23.16 -14.61
N ILE A 452 1.66 -23.54 -14.82
CA ILE A 452 0.91 -23.17 -16.03
C ILE A 452 0.05 -21.93 -15.80
N SER A 453 -0.56 -21.79 -14.62
CA SER A 453 -1.31 -20.59 -14.25
C SER A 453 -1.31 -20.37 -12.74
N SER A 454 -1.19 -19.12 -12.31
CA SER A 454 -1.42 -18.73 -10.91
C SER A 454 -2.91 -18.45 -10.72
N LYS A 455 -3.49 -18.94 -9.62
CA LYS A 455 -4.82 -18.51 -9.15
C LYS A 455 -4.78 -18.42 -7.62
N ARG A 456 -4.15 -17.34 -7.15
CA ARG A 456 -4.45 -16.53 -5.95
C ARG A 456 -3.24 -15.69 -5.60
N MET A 457 -3.36 -14.38 -5.79
CA MET A 457 -2.64 -13.38 -5.02
C MET A 457 -3.70 -12.77 -4.11
N SER A 458 -3.81 -13.26 -2.87
CA SER A 458 -4.81 -12.76 -1.92
C SER A 458 -4.18 -11.68 -1.06
N VAL A 459 -4.01 -10.48 -1.63
CA VAL A 459 -4.20 -9.24 -0.88
C VAL A 459 -5.35 -8.56 -1.63
N TYR A 460 -6.50 -8.47 -0.97
CA TYR A 460 -7.81 -8.09 -1.51
C TYR A 460 -7.78 -7.26 -2.80
N GLY A 461 -8.44 -7.79 -3.82
CA GLY A 461 -8.72 -7.15 -5.10
C GLY A 461 -9.38 -8.18 -6.01
N ASP A 462 -10.70 -8.06 -6.19
CA ASP A 462 -11.49 -8.90 -7.09
C ASP A 462 -11.11 -8.68 -8.56
N ASP A 463 -11.43 -9.72 -9.34
CA ASP A 463 -11.51 -9.83 -10.80
C ASP A 463 -10.25 -10.23 -11.61
N ASP A 464 -10.48 -11.29 -12.39
CA ASP A 464 -9.64 -11.91 -13.39
C ASP A 464 -9.04 -10.87 -14.35
N THR A 465 -7.73 -10.65 -14.27
CA THR A 465 -6.93 -10.09 -15.36
C THR A 465 -5.62 -10.86 -15.44
N ASP A 466 -5.20 -11.18 -16.66
CA ASP A 466 -3.87 -11.73 -16.97
C ASP A 466 -2.80 -10.76 -16.43
N GLY A 467 -2.30 -11.04 -15.23
CA GLY A 467 -1.46 -10.12 -14.47
C GLY A 467 0.03 -10.35 -14.72
N GLU A 468 0.72 -9.29 -15.15
CA GLU A 468 2.16 -9.17 -14.97
C GLU A 468 2.49 -9.30 -13.47
N PHE A 469 3.46 -10.16 -13.15
CA PHE A 469 3.92 -10.38 -11.79
C PHE A 469 4.67 -9.15 -11.28
N TYR A 470 4.09 -8.41 -10.33
CA TYR A 470 4.80 -7.33 -9.65
C TYR A 470 5.87 -7.92 -8.72
N LYS A 471 7.12 -7.50 -8.95
CA LYS A 471 8.22 -7.73 -8.03
C LYS A 471 8.06 -6.79 -6.83
N THR A 472 7.52 -7.27 -5.72
CA THR A 472 7.47 -6.49 -4.47
C THR A 472 8.78 -6.69 -3.71
N GLU A 473 9.63 -5.68 -3.67
CA GLU A 473 10.93 -5.76 -3.00
C GLU A 473 10.87 -5.33 -1.52
N THR A 474 9.75 -4.75 -1.05
CA THR A 474 9.62 -4.23 0.33
C THR A 474 8.19 -4.29 0.88
N PHE A 475 8.04 -4.36 2.22
CA PHE A 475 6.74 -4.31 2.91
C PHE A 475 6.01 -2.97 2.76
N GLU A 476 6.74 -1.86 2.58
CA GLU A 476 6.14 -0.54 2.33
C GLU A 476 5.33 -0.51 1.02
N GLN A 477 5.76 -1.23 -0.02
CA GLN A 477 5.01 -1.35 -1.28
C GLN A 477 3.75 -2.20 -1.11
N MET A 478 3.81 -3.29 -0.34
CA MET A 478 2.64 -4.10 0.01
C MET A 478 1.63 -3.31 0.87
N TRP A 479 2.12 -2.47 1.78
CA TRP A 479 1.28 -1.63 2.64
C TRP A 479 0.62 -0.46 1.86
N GLN A 480 1.31 0.12 0.87
CA GLN A 480 0.73 1.14 -0.01
C GLN A 480 -0.39 0.57 -0.88
N LEU A 481 -0.20 -0.61 -1.48
CA LEU A 481 -1.24 -1.28 -2.27
C LEU A 481 -2.51 -1.58 -1.44
N ARG A 482 -2.36 -1.91 -0.15
CA ARG A 482 -3.49 -2.16 0.76
C ARG A 482 -4.26 -0.89 1.16
N ASN A 483 -3.59 0.26 1.26
CA ASN A 483 -4.22 1.52 1.66
C ASN A 483 -4.73 2.36 0.48
N MET A 484 -4.71 1.82 -0.74
CA MET A 484 -5.35 2.45 -1.89
C MET A 484 -6.89 2.37 -1.86
N ASP A 485 -7.48 1.56 -0.96
CA ASP A 485 -8.94 1.44 -0.76
C ASP A 485 -9.40 1.94 0.64
N LYS A 486 -8.88 3.07 1.12
CA LYS A 486 -9.48 3.85 2.22
C LYS A 486 -9.77 5.29 1.84
#